data_AF-A0AAV0XTV0-F1
#
_entry.id   AF-A0AAV0XTV0-F1
#
_cell.length_a   1.000
_cell.length_b   1.000
_cell.length_c   1.000
_cell.angle_alpha   90.00
_cell.angle_beta   90.00
_cell.angle_gamma   90.00
#
_symmetry.space_group_name_H-M   'P 1'
#
loop_
_entity.id
_entity.type
_entity.pdbx_description
1 polymer ?
#
loop_
_entity_poly.entity_id
_entity_poly.type
_entity_poly.pdbx_seq_one_letter_code
_entity_poly.pdbx_strand_id
1 'polypeptide(L)'
;MKYKANKINRIHEHPTALSLLKSSLPYNNMIRDIGYDRLFLHYWSSTEINSYRLYAKNHKLPTISIDATGGLVQKPTLISGRQTSNTFLYQIGVRDTKNKYQFSVGHMLSERHDNNSIAYWLTEWLRNDISPPKVIVTDQSLALMIAAVKTFIQYSNLIKYISICSSLIQK
;
A
#
# COMPACT_ATOMS: atom_id res chain seq x y z
N MET A 1 18.89 1.66 24.57
CA MET A 1 19.66 0.43 24.28
C MET A 1 19.30 -0.28 22.98
N LYS A 2 18.04 -0.35 22.52
CA LYS A 2 17.65 -1.04 21.26
C LYS A 2 18.29 -0.51 19.95
N TYR A 3 18.65 0.77 19.88
CA TYR A 3 19.24 1.36 18.66
C TYR A 3 20.68 0.90 18.37
N LYS A 4 21.49 0.63 19.40
CA LYS A 4 22.90 0.24 19.24
C LYS A 4 23.05 -1.19 18.72
N ALA A 5 22.13 -2.09 19.07
CA ALA A 5 22.13 -3.48 18.58
C ALA A 5 21.85 -3.59 17.06
N ASN A 6 21.05 -2.66 16.51
CA ASN A 6 20.67 -2.69 15.09
C ASN A 6 21.75 -2.17 14.12
N LYS A 7 22.81 -1.52 14.60
CA LYS A 7 23.92 -1.10 13.72
C LYS A 7 24.76 -2.27 13.24
N ILE A 8 24.88 -3.32 14.05
CA ILE A 8 25.74 -4.49 13.76
C ILE A 8 25.22 -5.28 12.55
N ASN A 9 23.90 -5.25 12.30
CA ASN A 9 23.25 -5.95 11.19
C ASN A 9 22.90 -5.02 10.00
N ARG A 10 23.38 -3.77 10.01
CA ARG A 10 23.19 -2.87 8.85
C ARG A 10 24.16 -3.26 7.75
N ILE A 11 23.61 -3.82 6.69
CA ILE A 11 24.37 -4.19 5.48
C ILE A 11 24.77 -2.93 4.69
N HIS A 12 23.96 -1.87 4.76
CA HIS A 12 24.18 -0.65 3.97
C HIS A 12 23.47 0.56 4.60
N GLU A 13 24.07 1.75 4.49
CA GLU A 13 23.55 2.97 5.17
C GLU A 13 22.53 3.74 4.33
N HIS A 14 22.66 3.71 3.01
CA HIS A 14 21.77 4.45 2.11
C HIS A 14 20.57 3.63 1.65
N PRO A 15 19.41 4.27 1.37
CA PRO A 15 18.23 3.60 0.84
C PRO A 15 18.46 2.81 -0.45
N THR A 16 19.54 3.06 -1.20
CA THR A 16 19.94 2.24 -2.35
C THR A 16 20.15 0.77 -2.03
N ALA A 17 20.33 0.44 -0.74
CA ALA A 17 20.24 -0.92 -0.22
C ALA A 17 18.95 -1.65 -0.65
N LEU A 18 17.84 -0.92 -0.85
CA LEU A 18 16.58 -1.47 -1.31
C LEU A 18 16.69 -2.07 -2.73
N SER A 19 17.50 -1.47 -3.61
CA SER A 19 17.77 -2.06 -4.93
C SER A 19 18.54 -3.37 -4.80
N LEU A 20 19.52 -3.43 -3.90
CA LEU A 20 20.24 -4.69 -3.62
C LEU A 20 19.30 -5.75 -3.04
N LEU A 21 18.44 -5.36 -2.11
CA LEU A 21 17.41 -6.24 -1.54
C LEU A 21 16.47 -6.77 -2.62
N LYS A 22 16.00 -5.90 -3.54
CA LYS A 22 15.15 -6.29 -4.68
C LYS A 22 15.81 -7.28 -5.63
N SER A 23 17.14 -7.40 -5.62
CA SER A 23 17.84 -8.42 -6.42
C SER A 23 18.20 -9.67 -5.61
N SER A 24 18.05 -9.64 -4.29
CA SER A 24 18.44 -10.72 -3.38
C SER A 24 17.29 -11.63 -2.99
N LEU A 25 17.57 -12.92 -2.81
CA LEU A 25 16.62 -13.85 -2.18
C LEU A 25 16.49 -13.55 -0.68
N PRO A 26 15.29 -13.68 -0.07
CA PRO A 26 14.01 -14.08 -0.68
C PRO A 26 13.17 -12.89 -1.21
N TYR A 27 13.72 -11.67 -1.22
CA TYR A 27 12.96 -10.43 -1.43
C TYR A 27 12.78 -10.03 -2.91
N ASN A 28 13.49 -10.69 -3.82
CA ASN A 28 13.50 -10.39 -5.25
C ASN A 28 12.12 -10.43 -5.92
N ASN A 29 11.21 -11.24 -5.37
CA ASN A 29 9.84 -11.35 -5.83
C ASN A 29 8.83 -10.63 -4.91
N MET A 30 9.31 -9.87 -3.93
CA MET A 30 8.46 -9.11 -2.99
C MET A 30 8.48 -7.61 -3.26
N ILE A 31 9.66 -7.06 -3.56
CA ILE A 31 9.81 -5.63 -3.85
C ILE A 31 9.44 -5.37 -5.31
N ARG A 32 8.43 -4.52 -5.52
CA ARG A 32 7.81 -4.27 -6.83
C ARG A 32 8.35 -3.01 -7.46
N ASP A 33 8.37 -1.93 -6.69
CA ASP A 33 8.83 -0.63 -7.16
C ASP A 33 9.54 0.16 -6.07
N ILE A 34 10.48 1.01 -6.47
CA ILE A 34 11.30 1.83 -5.59
C ILE A 34 11.47 3.21 -6.23
N GLY A 35 11.13 4.27 -5.50
CA GLY A 35 11.50 5.64 -5.86
C GLY A 35 12.47 6.22 -4.84
N TYR A 36 13.51 6.90 -5.30
CA TYR A 36 14.54 7.48 -4.42
C TYR A 36 14.40 8.99 -4.18
N ASP A 37 13.72 9.72 -5.06
CA ASP A 37 13.34 11.10 -4.83
C ASP A 37 11.91 11.15 -4.29
N ARG A 38 11.71 11.70 -3.09
CA ARG A 38 10.57 11.40 -2.21
C ARG A 38 10.34 9.88 -2.14
N LEU A 39 11.11 9.24 -1.27
CA LEU A 39 11.24 7.79 -1.08
C LEU A 39 9.88 7.11 -1.05
N PHE A 40 9.73 6.09 -1.89
CA PHE A 40 8.64 5.13 -1.76
C PHE A 40 9.12 3.72 -2.10
N LEU A 41 8.42 2.73 -1.56
CA LEU A 41 8.67 1.30 -1.76
C LEU A 41 7.32 0.60 -1.85
N HIS A 42 7.01 -0.01 -3.00
CA HIS A 42 5.86 -0.90 -3.16
C HIS A 42 6.32 -2.33 -2.94
N TYR A 43 5.64 -3.08 -2.07
CA TYR A 43 6.00 -4.47 -1.81
C TYR A 43 4.82 -5.34 -1.41
N TRP A 44 4.87 -6.59 -1.90
CA TRP A 44 3.97 -7.69 -1.54
C TRP A 44 4.53 -9.01 -2.05
N SER A 45 4.36 -10.07 -1.27
CA SER A 45 4.74 -11.42 -1.65
C SER A 45 3.71 -12.08 -2.57
N SER A 46 4.15 -13.11 -3.31
CA SER A 46 3.23 -13.94 -4.09
C SER A 46 2.20 -14.65 -3.22
N THR A 47 2.57 -15.02 -1.98
CA THR A 47 1.65 -15.62 -1.00
C THR A 47 0.51 -14.68 -0.66
N GLU A 48 0.80 -13.41 -0.40
CA GLU A 48 -0.21 -12.39 -0.09
C GLU A 48 -1.21 -12.22 -1.25
N ILE A 49 -0.72 -12.13 -2.48
CA ILE A 49 -1.57 -12.04 -3.67
C ILE A 49 -2.43 -13.30 -3.84
N ASN A 50 -1.84 -14.48 -3.68
CA ASN A 50 -2.56 -15.75 -3.82
C ASN A 50 -3.62 -15.92 -2.73
N SER A 51 -3.33 -15.52 -1.49
CA SER A 51 -4.30 -15.50 -0.40
C SER A 51 -5.49 -14.59 -0.73
N TYR A 52 -5.23 -13.41 -1.28
CA TYR A 52 -6.31 -12.52 -1.71
C TYR A 52 -7.14 -13.14 -2.84
N ARG A 53 -6.51 -13.73 -3.86
CA ARG A 53 -7.24 -14.39 -4.96
C ARG A 53 -8.17 -15.49 -4.46
N LEU A 54 -7.68 -16.33 -3.55
CA LEU A 54 -8.49 -17.38 -2.93
C LEU A 54 -9.65 -16.78 -2.13
N TYR A 55 -9.37 -15.76 -1.31
CA TYR A 55 -10.39 -15.03 -0.56
C TYR A 55 -11.46 -14.46 -1.50
N ALA A 56 -11.06 -13.71 -2.54
CA ALA A 56 -11.97 -13.05 -3.46
C ALA A 56 -12.82 -14.03 -4.27
N LYS A 57 -12.29 -15.21 -4.62
CA LYS A 57 -13.05 -16.27 -5.29
C LYS A 57 -14.14 -16.88 -4.39
N ASN A 58 -13.89 -16.94 -3.09
CA ASN A 58 -14.77 -17.61 -2.12
C ASN A 58 -15.80 -16.66 -1.48
N HIS A 59 -15.76 -15.37 -1.80
CA HIS A 59 -16.63 -14.34 -1.22
C HIS A 59 -17.37 -13.57 -2.31
N LYS A 60 -18.69 -13.40 -2.13
CA LYS A 60 -19.52 -12.60 -3.06
C LYS A 60 -19.18 -11.11 -3.05
N LEU A 61 -18.76 -10.60 -1.88
CA LEU A 61 -18.38 -9.20 -1.66
C LEU A 61 -16.97 -9.13 -1.07
N PRO A 62 -15.92 -9.38 -1.88
CA PRO A 62 -14.53 -9.22 -1.42
C PRO A 62 -14.30 -7.80 -0.91
N THR A 63 -13.88 -7.70 0.33
CA THR A 63 -13.71 -6.43 1.05
C THR A 63 -12.25 -6.26 1.45
N ILE A 64 -11.70 -5.08 1.20
CA ILE A 64 -10.39 -4.69 1.70
C ILE A 64 -10.50 -3.48 2.61
N SER A 65 -9.58 -3.37 3.55
CA SER A 65 -9.35 -2.18 4.35
C SER A 65 -8.00 -1.58 3.98
N ILE A 66 -7.91 -0.26 3.81
CA ILE A 66 -6.67 0.44 3.54
C ILE A 66 -6.43 1.44 4.67
N ASP A 67 -5.28 1.34 5.30
CA ASP A 67 -4.88 2.20 6.42
C ASP A 67 -3.43 2.68 6.24
N ALA A 68 -3.10 3.79 6.89
CA ALA A 68 -1.76 4.38 6.88
C ALA A 68 -1.30 4.73 8.28
N THR A 69 -0.09 4.29 8.64
CA THR A 69 0.50 4.57 9.95
C THR A 69 1.89 5.19 9.83
N GLY A 70 2.15 6.23 10.62
CA GLY A 70 3.42 6.93 10.67
C GLY A 70 4.31 6.45 11.83
N GLY A 71 5.56 6.90 11.83
CA GLY A 71 6.48 6.69 12.97
C GLY A 71 7.15 5.31 13.02
N LEU A 72 6.90 4.43 12.04
CA LEU A 72 7.55 3.12 11.95
C LEU A 72 8.95 3.16 11.34
N VAL A 73 9.23 4.16 10.50
CA VAL A 73 10.47 4.25 9.72
C VAL A 73 11.33 5.38 10.24
N GLN A 74 12.58 5.07 10.62
CA GLN A 74 13.59 6.10 10.89
C GLN A 74 13.88 6.85 9.60
N LYS A 75 13.94 8.18 9.62
CA LYS A 75 14.18 9.02 8.43
C LYS A 75 15.60 8.80 7.88
N PRO A 76 15.82 8.05 6.77
CA PRO A 76 17.16 7.88 6.23
C PRO A 76 17.67 9.17 5.58
N THR A 77 18.99 9.26 5.44
CA THR A 77 19.64 10.29 4.62
C THR A 77 19.85 9.74 3.22
N LEU A 78 19.33 10.44 2.22
CA LEU A 78 19.50 10.11 0.81
C LEU A 78 20.95 10.37 0.34
N ILE A 79 21.30 9.85 -0.84
CA ILE A 79 22.61 10.12 -1.46
C ILE A 79 22.85 11.61 -1.66
N SER A 80 21.79 12.40 -1.89
CA SER A 80 21.86 13.86 -2.02
C SER A 80 22.17 14.58 -0.70
N GLY A 81 22.27 13.87 0.43
CA GLY A 81 22.39 14.47 1.77
C GLY A 81 21.05 14.93 2.36
N ARG A 82 19.96 14.88 1.59
CA ARG A 82 18.61 15.20 2.08
C ARG A 82 18.13 14.14 3.07
N GLN A 83 17.66 14.55 4.25
CA GLN A 83 16.91 13.68 5.14
C GLN A 83 15.47 13.52 4.64
N THR A 84 14.95 12.30 4.65
CA THR A 84 13.55 12.07 4.25
C THR A 84 12.57 12.77 5.18
N SER A 85 11.40 13.12 4.65
CA SER A 85 10.24 13.54 5.43
C SER A 85 9.66 12.36 6.21
N ASN A 86 8.52 12.57 6.86
CA ASN A 86 7.81 11.47 7.50
C ASN A 86 7.46 10.41 6.44
N THR A 87 7.83 9.17 6.72
CA THR A 87 7.49 8.02 5.87
C THR A 87 6.39 7.24 6.57
N PHE A 88 5.32 6.98 5.84
CA PHE A 88 4.16 6.23 6.34
C PHE A 88 4.17 4.84 5.74
N LEU A 89 3.72 3.87 6.53
CA LEU A 89 3.36 2.54 6.05
C LEU A 89 1.88 2.54 5.70
N TYR A 90 1.59 2.40 4.42
CA TYR A 90 0.27 2.09 3.90
C TYR A 90 0.13 0.58 3.78
N GLN A 91 -1.00 0.05 4.24
CA GLN A 91 -1.26 -1.38 4.21
C GLN A 91 -2.68 -1.65 3.69
N ILE A 92 -2.80 -2.63 2.80
CA ILE A 92 -4.07 -3.25 2.42
C ILE A 92 -4.27 -4.49 3.30
N GLY A 93 -5.30 -4.46 4.13
CA GLY A 93 -5.72 -5.56 4.98
C GLY A 93 -7.00 -6.22 4.49
N VAL A 94 -7.13 -7.52 4.74
CA VAL A 94 -8.36 -8.28 4.55
C VAL A 94 -8.75 -8.87 5.90
N ARG A 95 -10.03 -8.74 6.23
CA ARG A 95 -10.65 -9.46 7.35
C ARG A 95 -11.66 -10.45 6.78
N ASP A 96 -11.30 -11.73 6.80
CA ASP A 96 -12.21 -12.81 6.44
C ASP A 96 -13.08 -13.15 7.65
N THR A 97 -14.30 -12.62 7.68
CA THR A 97 -15.25 -12.85 8.78
C THR A 97 -15.81 -14.26 8.77
N LYS A 98 -15.87 -14.93 7.61
CA LYS A 98 -16.39 -16.30 7.47
C LYS A 98 -15.42 -17.30 8.08
N ASN A 99 -14.14 -17.16 7.75
CA ASN A 99 -13.08 -18.07 8.20
C ASN A 99 -12.30 -17.56 9.43
N LYS A 100 -12.64 -16.37 9.94
CA LYS A 100 -12.11 -15.74 11.17
C LYS A 100 -10.60 -15.49 11.18
N TYR A 101 -10.02 -15.13 10.04
CA TYR A 101 -8.62 -14.72 9.96
C TYR A 101 -8.46 -13.34 9.32
N GLN A 102 -7.32 -12.72 9.58
CA GLN A 102 -6.92 -11.45 8.97
C GLN A 102 -5.53 -11.58 8.36
N PHE A 103 -5.30 -10.89 7.26
CA PHE A 103 -4.03 -10.91 6.56
C PHE A 103 -3.82 -9.63 5.75
N SER A 104 -2.57 -9.27 5.51
CA SER A 104 -2.20 -8.19 4.60
C SER A 104 -2.08 -8.71 3.17
N VAL A 105 -2.33 -7.84 2.20
CA VAL A 105 -2.28 -8.21 0.78
C VAL A 105 -1.48 -7.23 -0.08
N GLY A 106 -1.05 -6.10 0.48
CA GLY A 106 -0.28 -5.10 -0.22
C GLY A 106 0.26 -4.03 0.73
N HIS A 107 1.47 -3.54 0.46
CA HIS A 107 2.13 -2.55 1.30
C HIS A 107 2.82 -1.47 0.49
N MET A 108 2.88 -0.26 1.06
CA MET A 108 3.71 0.83 0.57
C MET A 108 4.36 1.57 1.73
N LEU A 109 5.67 1.73 1.71
CA LEU A 109 6.34 2.79 2.48
C LEU A 109 6.43 4.02 1.59
N SER A 110 6.05 5.21 2.07
CA SER A 110 6.08 6.41 1.22
C SER A 110 6.27 7.70 2.01
N GLU A 111 7.12 8.61 1.50
CA GLU A 111 7.14 10.05 1.82
C GLU A 111 6.03 10.82 1.08
N ARG A 112 5.41 10.20 0.07
CA ARG A 112 4.38 10.78 -0.78
C ARG A 112 3.00 10.34 -0.27
N HIS A 113 2.28 11.29 0.33
CA HIS A 113 0.96 11.07 0.92
C HIS A 113 -0.18 11.63 0.06
N ASP A 114 0.11 12.05 -1.17
CA ASP A 114 -0.87 12.59 -2.09
C ASP A 114 -1.69 11.48 -2.78
N ASN A 115 -2.88 11.84 -3.25
CA ASN A 115 -3.80 10.88 -3.86
C ASN A 115 -3.27 10.24 -5.15
N ASN A 116 -2.37 10.88 -5.92
CA ASN A 116 -1.84 10.28 -7.14
C ASN A 116 -0.82 9.20 -6.81
N SER A 117 0.06 9.45 -5.83
CA SER A 117 1.03 8.47 -5.37
C SER A 117 0.34 7.24 -4.77
N ILE A 118 -0.69 7.44 -3.95
CA ILE A 118 -1.50 6.34 -3.40
C ILE A 118 -2.25 5.59 -4.51
N ALA A 119 -2.86 6.30 -5.46
CA ALA A 119 -3.56 5.67 -6.58
C ALA A 119 -2.60 4.83 -7.45
N TYR A 120 -1.39 5.33 -7.70
CA TYR A 120 -0.35 4.60 -8.42
C TYR A 120 -0.02 3.27 -7.73
N TRP A 121 0.21 3.29 -6.42
CA TRP A 121 0.41 2.07 -5.63
C TRP A 121 -0.74 1.08 -5.75
N LEU A 122 -1.99 1.54 -5.58
CA LEU A 122 -3.17 0.68 -5.67
C LEU A 122 -3.37 0.11 -7.09
N THR A 123 -3.05 0.90 -8.13
CA THR A 123 -3.08 0.44 -9.53
C THR A 123 -2.01 -0.61 -9.80
N GLU A 124 -0.79 -0.42 -9.31
CA GLU A 124 0.28 -1.43 -9.42
C GLU A 124 -0.10 -2.73 -8.71
N TRP A 125 -0.73 -2.62 -7.54
CA TRP A 125 -1.26 -3.78 -6.84
C TRP A 125 -2.31 -4.51 -7.72
N LEU A 126 -3.28 -3.78 -8.29
CA LEU A 126 -4.33 -4.37 -9.13
C LEU A 126 -3.79 -5.04 -10.40
N ARG A 127 -2.70 -4.51 -10.99
CA ARG A 127 -2.04 -5.07 -12.19
C ARG A 127 -1.49 -6.50 -12.00
N ASN A 128 -1.44 -7.01 -10.77
CA ASN A 128 -0.98 -8.37 -10.48
C ASN A 128 -2.10 -9.42 -10.66
N ASP A 129 -2.95 -9.30 -11.68
CA ASP A 129 -4.11 -10.18 -11.93
C ASP A 129 -4.94 -10.43 -10.66
N ILE A 130 -5.27 -9.33 -9.99
CA ILE A 130 -6.07 -9.31 -8.77
C ILE A 130 -7.51 -8.98 -9.14
N SER A 131 -8.47 -9.75 -8.62
CA SER A 131 -9.88 -9.39 -8.77
C SER A 131 -10.17 -8.10 -8.00
N PRO A 132 -10.70 -7.04 -8.65
CA PRO A 132 -10.99 -5.80 -7.96
C PRO A 132 -11.91 -6.03 -6.73
N PRO A 133 -11.58 -5.45 -5.56
CA PRO A 133 -12.45 -5.52 -4.40
C PRO A 133 -13.80 -4.88 -4.71
N LYS A 134 -14.86 -5.40 -4.07
CA LYS A 134 -16.22 -4.85 -4.20
C LYS A 134 -16.53 -3.82 -3.13
N VAL A 135 -15.83 -3.91 -2.00
CA VAL A 135 -15.94 -2.95 -0.90
C VAL A 135 -14.54 -2.54 -0.47
N ILE A 136 -14.34 -1.24 -0.31
CA ILE A 136 -13.09 -0.67 0.18
C ILE A 136 -13.44 0.13 1.42
N VAL A 137 -12.77 -0.16 2.51
CA VAL A 137 -12.91 0.53 3.78
C VAL A 137 -11.63 1.34 4.00
N THR A 138 -11.77 2.66 4.11
CA THR A 138 -10.69 3.55 4.51
C THR A 138 -11.10 4.30 5.78
N ASP A 139 -10.15 4.96 6.42
CA ASP A 139 -10.49 6.07 7.30
C ASP A 139 -11.08 7.25 6.47
N GLN A 140 -11.45 8.35 7.13
CA GLN A 140 -11.93 9.56 6.45
C GLN A 140 -10.80 10.38 5.80
N SER A 141 -9.65 9.77 5.49
CA SER A 141 -8.57 10.43 4.77
C SER A 141 -9.00 10.77 3.34
N LEU A 142 -9.08 12.07 3.04
CA LEU A 142 -9.44 12.56 1.72
C LEU A 142 -8.49 12.03 0.63
N ALA A 143 -7.20 11.89 0.93
CA ALA A 143 -6.22 11.37 -0.02
C ALA A 143 -6.49 9.88 -0.36
N LEU A 144 -6.79 9.06 0.65
CA LEU A 144 -7.14 7.64 0.44
C LEU A 144 -8.46 7.49 -0.31
N MET A 145 -9.49 8.25 0.06
CA MET A 145 -10.79 8.21 -0.64
C MET A 145 -10.66 8.60 -2.11
N ILE A 146 -9.94 9.68 -2.42
CA ILE A 146 -9.71 10.09 -3.82
C ILE A 146 -8.90 9.05 -4.57
N ALA A 147 -7.87 8.48 -3.96
CA ALA A 147 -7.05 7.44 -4.57
C ALA A 147 -7.87 6.18 -4.89
N ALA A 148 -8.69 5.72 -3.93
CA ALA A 148 -9.56 4.56 -4.12
C ALA A 148 -10.56 4.78 -5.27
N VAL A 149 -11.18 5.96 -5.35
CA VAL A 149 -12.08 6.30 -6.47
C VAL A 149 -11.33 6.29 -7.79
N LYS A 150 -10.13 6.90 -7.86
CA LYS A 150 -9.30 6.92 -9.08
C LYS A 150 -8.88 5.53 -9.54
N THR A 151 -8.60 4.61 -8.62
CA THR A 151 -8.08 3.29 -8.95
C THR A 151 -9.17 2.27 -9.28
N PHE A 152 -10.26 2.23 -8.51
CA PHE A 152 -11.20 1.11 -8.53
C PHE A 152 -12.54 1.44 -9.18
N ILE A 153 -12.82 2.71 -9.48
CA ILE A 153 -14.11 3.15 -9.97
C ILE A 153 -13.95 3.94 -11.28
N GLN A 154 -14.98 3.92 -12.12
CA GLN A 154 -15.02 4.61 -13.42
C GLN A 154 -15.22 6.14 -13.35
N TYR A 155 -15.34 6.73 -12.16
CA TYR A 155 -15.64 8.17 -12.02
C TYR A 155 -14.36 9.00 -11.98
N SER A 156 -14.43 10.18 -12.61
CA SER A 156 -13.29 11.09 -12.75
C SER A 156 -12.78 11.68 -11.44
N ASN A 157 -13.63 11.79 -10.41
CA ASN A 157 -13.28 12.33 -9.10
C ASN A 157 -14.27 11.89 -8.01
N LEU A 158 -13.85 12.10 -6.76
CA LEU A 158 -14.62 11.75 -5.56
C LEU A 158 -15.96 12.49 -5.48
N ILE A 159 -16.02 13.77 -5.86
CA ILE A 159 -17.27 14.57 -5.81
C ILE A 159 -18.34 13.94 -6.71
N LYS A 160 -17.98 13.59 -7.95
CA LYS A 160 -18.88 12.94 -8.90
C LYS A 160 -19.34 11.58 -8.36
N TYR A 161 -18.43 10.79 -7.79
CA TYR A 161 -18.77 9.51 -7.18
C TYR A 161 -19.79 9.66 -6.05
N ILE A 162 -19.53 10.56 -5.09
CA ILE A 162 -20.43 10.83 -3.95
C ILE A 162 -21.79 11.32 -4.44
N SER A 163 -21.83 12.24 -5.41
CA SER A 163 -23.07 12.77 -5.97
C SER A 163 -23.94 11.67 -6.57
N ILE A 164 -23.35 10.77 -7.38
CA ILE A 164 -24.07 9.62 -7.95
C ILE A 164 -24.55 8.69 -6.84
N CYS A 165 -23.70 8.32 -5.88
CA CYS A 165 -24.10 7.45 -4.76
C CYS A 165 -25.24 8.05 -3.94
N SER A 166 -25.20 9.35 -3.65
CA SER A 166 -26.26 10.06 -2.92
C SER A 166 -27.59 10.00 -3.67
N SER A 167 -27.57 10.17 -5.00
CA SER A 167 -28.80 10.09 -5.83
C SER A 167 -29.45 8.71 -5.85
N LEU A 168 -28.69 7.64 -5.58
CA LEU A 168 -29.20 6.26 -5.51
C LEU A 168 -29.91 5.97 -4.18
N ILE A 169 -29.57 6.72 -3.13
CA ILE A 169 -30.12 6.55 -1.76
C ILE A 169 -31.36 7.42 -1.55
N GLN A 170 -31.46 8.57 -2.25
CA GLN A 170 -32.60 9.48 -2.15
C GLN A 170 -33.85 9.02 -2.93
N LYS A 171 -33.89 7.75 -3.34
CA LYS A 171 -35.07 7.08 -3.91
C LYS A 171 -35.71 6.20 -2.85
#